data_AF-A0A2S4S2Y5-F1
#
_entry.id   AF-A0A2S4S2Y5-F1
#
_cell.length_a   1.000
_cell.length_b   1.000
_cell.length_c   1.000
_cell.angle_alpha   90.00
_cell.angle_beta   90.00
_cell.angle_gamma   90.00
#
_symmetry.space_group_name_H-M   'P 1'
#
loop_
_entity.id
_entity.type
_entity.pdbx_description
1 polymer ?
#
loop_
_entity_poly.entity_id
_entity_poly.type
_entity_poly.pdbx_seq_one_letter_code
_entity_poly.pdbx_strand_id
1 'polypeptide(L)'
;MRELFENMADDFVDSQFYEKFKKMVRWLRPFSFINIIFYFFCLFCLAFFAFFLVRLFINAEGDHYVGFVALLAAMATLTTLIYNLRRHMSEDYFKDAKEYLKRAFETFEPKNGQEAPPNDRMTWLTAARLIGIAERLGNKIIMDSHKESFLEEKEYWRSKFRNLIKDFAWSYYCDGVEKFNSWNIFDREPIAESSIYAIHKFIEWNEDYTDPLPDITFSNDELKNLRRKFPSLSQLLSQVNRNRK
;
A
#
# COMPACT_ATOMS: atom_id res chain seq x y z
N MET A 1 -50.80 -3.26 8.55
CA MET A 1 -49.81 -4.35 8.46
C MET A 1 -49.09 -4.39 7.12
N ARG A 2 -49.80 -4.25 5.98
CA ARG A 2 -49.19 -4.23 4.63
C ARG A 2 -48.22 -3.06 4.37
N GLU A 3 -48.61 -1.84 4.71
CA GLU A 3 -47.74 -0.64 4.61
C GLU A 3 -46.46 -0.73 5.46
N LEU A 4 -46.51 -1.45 6.58
CA LEU A 4 -45.36 -1.64 7.48
C LEU A 4 -44.34 -2.61 6.88
N PHE A 5 -44.80 -3.60 6.11
CA PHE A 5 -43.95 -4.52 5.37
C PHE A 5 -43.36 -3.89 4.10
N GLU A 6 -44.08 -3.00 3.42
CA GLU A 6 -43.57 -2.26 2.26
C GLU A 6 -42.47 -1.27 2.67
N ASN A 7 -42.67 -0.50 3.75
CA ASN A 7 -41.64 0.40 4.27
C ASN A 7 -40.39 -0.35 4.77
N MET A 8 -40.55 -1.51 5.40
CA MET A 8 -39.40 -2.34 5.82
C MET A 8 -38.68 -3.00 4.63
N ALA A 9 -39.39 -3.31 3.54
CA ALA A 9 -38.78 -3.87 2.35
C ALA A 9 -37.98 -2.81 1.58
N ASP A 10 -38.50 -1.59 1.46
CA ASP A 10 -37.79 -0.47 0.82
C ASP A 10 -36.54 -0.08 1.62
N ASP A 11 -36.61 0.08 2.94
CA ASP A 11 -35.44 0.35 3.78
C ASP A 11 -34.38 -0.77 3.70
N PHE A 12 -34.81 -2.04 3.60
CA PHE A 12 -33.91 -3.18 3.48
C PHE A 12 -33.21 -3.21 2.11
N VAL A 13 -33.94 -2.95 1.03
CA VAL A 13 -33.40 -2.91 -0.34
C VAL A 13 -32.43 -1.74 -0.51
N ASP A 14 -32.76 -0.57 0.04
CA ASP A 14 -31.89 0.61 -0.02
C ASP A 14 -30.61 0.39 0.79
N SER A 15 -30.69 -0.28 1.95
CA SER A 15 -29.50 -0.62 2.75
C SER A 15 -28.57 -1.63 2.04
N GLN A 16 -29.12 -2.65 1.37
CA GLN A 16 -28.33 -3.63 0.62
C GLN A 16 -27.73 -3.01 -0.65
N PHE A 17 -28.48 -2.18 -1.35
CA PHE A 17 -28.00 -1.48 -2.53
C PHE A 17 -26.91 -0.47 -2.15
N TYR A 18 -27.10 0.29 -1.08
CA TYR A 18 -26.12 1.23 -0.56
C TYR A 18 -24.81 0.53 -0.16
N GLU A 19 -24.86 -0.61 0.54
CA GLU A 19 -23.64 -1.35 0.90
C GLU A 19 -22.97 -2.03 -0.30
N LYS A 20 -23.72 -2.56 -1.28
CA LYS A 20 -23.16 -3.04 -2.55
C LYS A 20 -22.53 -1.91 -3.37
N PHE A 21 -23.20 -0.77 -3.46
CA PHE A 21 -22.71 0.42 -4.14
C PHE A 21 -21.47 0.98 -3.45
N LYS A 22 -21.43 1.04 -2.12
CA LYS A 22 -20.26 1.46 -1.34
C LYS A 22 -19.09 0.49 -1.46
N LYS A 23 -19.36 -0.83 -1.55
CA LYS A 23 -18.34 -1.86 -1.81
C LYS A 23 -17.81 -1.76 -3.25
N MET A 24 -18.67 -1.51 -4.22
CA MET A 24 -18.31 -1.25 -5.62
C MET A 24 -17.54 0.08 -5.77
N VAL A 25 -17.94 1.15 -5.08
CA VAL A 25 -17.24 2.44 -5.05
C VAL A 25 -15.90 2.32 -4.33
N ARG A 26 -15.80 1.53 -3.24
CA ARG A 26 -14.51 1.18 -2.63
C ARG A 26 -13.64 0.34 -3.56
N TRP A 27 -14.23 -0.53 -4.36
CA TRP A 27 -13.54 -1.27 -5.41
C TRP A 27 -13.10 -0.36 -6.57
N LEU A 28 -13.85 0.72 -6.83
CA LEU A 28 -13.49 1.78 -7.79
C LEU A 28 -12.50 2.82 -7.22
N ARG A 29 -12.35 2.96 -5.90
CA ARG A 29 -11.38 3.87 -5.26
C ARG A 29 -9.91 3.70 -5.72
N PRO A 30 -9.38 2.50 -5.97
CA PRO A 30 -8.04 2.36 -6.55
C PRO A 30 -7.97 2.82 -8.02
N PHE A 31 -9.10 2.92 -8.72
CA PHE A 31 -9.15 3.42 -10.09
C PHE A 31 -9.26 4.94 -10.10
N SER A 32 -8.12 5.62 -10.20
CA SER A 32 -8.09 7.03 -10.62
C SER A 32 -8.95 7.18 -11.90
N PHE A 33 -9.73 8.26 -12.01
CA PHE A 33 -10.48 8.63 -13.24
C PHE A 33 -9.62 8.49 -14.51
N ILE A 34 -8.32 8.74 -14.38
CA ILE A 34 -7.31 8.63 -15.43
C ILE A 34 -7.10 7.17 -15.86
N ASN A 35 -7.18 6.21 -14.94
CA ASN A 35 -7.09 4.78 -15.26
C ASN A 35 -8.31 4.32 -16.07
N ILE A 36 -9.51 4.81 -15.72
CA ILE A 36 -10.74 4.54 -16.47
C ILE A 36 -10.64 5.10 -17.89
N ILE A 37 -10.20 6.36 -18.03
CA ILE A 37 -9.96 6.97 -19.36
C ILE A 37 -8.95 6.16 -20.16
N PHE A 38 -7.84 5.75 -19.54
CA PHE A 38 -6.80 4.98 -20.22
C PHE A 38 -7.34 3.66 -20.79
N TYR A 39 -8.05 2.87 -19.99
CA TYR A 39 -8.61 1.59 -20.46
C TYR A 39 -9.70 1.79 -21.52
N PHE A 40 -10.56 2.80 -21.36
CA PHE A 40 -11.55 3.15 -22.36
C PHE A 40 -10.90 3.55 -23.69
N PHE A 41 -9.84 4.36 -23.63
CA PHE A 41 -9.07 4.77 -24.80
C PHE A 41 -8.36 3.58 -25.46
N CYS A 42 -7.75 2.68 -24.69
CA CYS A 42 -7.16 1.45 -25.22
C CYS A 42 -8.20 0.56 -25.91
N LEU A 43 -9.40 0.41 -25.34
CA LEU A 43 -10.49 -0.34 -25.94
C LEU A 43 -10.96 0.30 -27.25
N PHE A 44 -11.13 1.62 -27.26
CA PHE A 44 -11.45 2.37 -28.47
C PHE A 44 -10.38 2.19 -29.54
N CYS A 45 -9.10 2.24 -29.15
CA CYS A 45 -7.99 2.02 -30.07
C CYS A 45 -8.00 0.61 -30.68
N LEU A 46 -8.29 -0.40 -29.86
CA LEU A 46 -8.38 -1.78 -30.32
C LEU A 46 -9.56 -1.99 -31.27
N ALA A 47 -10.72 -1.41 -30.98
CA ALA A 47 -11.89 -1.46 -31.86
C ALA A 47 -11.61 -0.77 -33.21
N PHE A 48 -10.98 0.40 -33.20
CA PHE A 48 -10.58 1.10 -34.41
C PHE A 48 -9.56 0.29 -35.23
N PHE A 49 -8.57 -0.31 -34.58
CA PHE A 49 -7.57 -1.15 -35.23
C PHE A 49 -8.22 -2.39 -35.87
N ALA A 50 -9.14 -3.06 -35.18
CA ALA A 50 -9.89 -4.18 -35.74
C ALA A 50 -10.73 -3.77 -36.96
N PHE A 51 -11.43 -2.63 -36.88
CA PHE A 51 -12.18 -2.07 -38.01
C PHE A 51 -11.27 -1.76 -39.21
N PHE A 52 -10.09 -1.18 -38.95
CA PHE A 52 -9.10 -0.91 -39.98
C PHE A 52 -8.62 -2.19 -40.67
N LEU A 53 -8.29 -3.25 -39.91
CA LEU A 53 -7.88 -4.53 -40.47
C LEU A 53 -8.97 -5.13 -41.36
N VAL A 54 -10.23 -5.12 -40.90
CA VAL A 54 -11.37 -5.62 -41.70
C VAL A 54 -11.51 -4.82 -43.01
N ARG A 55 -11.41 -3.50 -42.95
CA ARG A 55 -11.47 -2.64 -44.15
C ARG A 55 -10.32 -2.90 -45.11
N LEU A 56 -9.11 -3.11 -44.61
CA LEU A 56 -7.92 -3.41 -45.41
C LEU A 56 -8.06 -4.74 -46.16
N PHE A 57 -8.63 -5.77 -45.52
CA PHE A 57 -8.87 -7.06 -46.18
C PHE A 57 -10.00 -7.03 -47.22
N ILE A 58 -11.05 -6.22 -47.01
CA ILE A 58 -12.21 -6.18 -47.91
C ILE A 58 -11.99 -5.25 -49.12
N ASN A 59 -11.34 -4.10 -48.93
CA ASN A 59 -11.24 -3.04 -49.95
C ASN A 59 -9.78 -2.62 -50.19
N ALA A 60 -9.00 -3.49 -50.84
CA ALA A 60 -7.57 -3.26 -51.03
C ALA A 60 -7.20 -2.12 -52.02
N GLU A 61 -8.14 -1.60 -52.80
CA GLU A 61 -7.87 -0.78 -54.01
C GLU A 61 -8.07 0.76 -53.87
N GLY A 62 -7.80 1.39 -52.72
CA GLY A 62 -8.05 2.85 -52.57
C GLY A 62 -6.95 3.67 -51.89
N ASP A 63 -6.76 4.94 -52.31
CA ASP A 63 -5.82 5.94 -51.76
C ASP A 63 -6.06 6.34 -50.29
N HIS A 64 -7.05 5.76 -49.62
CA HIS A 64 -7.45 6.10 -48.25
C HIS A 64 -6.45 5.65 -47.17
N TYR A 65 -5.43 4.86 -47.51
CA TYR A 65 -4.42 4.36 -46.57
C TYR A 65 -3.64 5.46 -45.85
N VAL A 66 -3.37 6.59 -46.52
CA VAL A 66 -2.60 7.69 -45.94
C VAL A 66 -3.32 8.28 -44.72
N GLY A 67 -4.65 8.44 -44.80
CA GLY A 67 -5.47 8.91 -43.69
C GLY A 67 -5.48 7.94 -42.50
N PHE A 68 -5.51 6.64 -42.77
CA PHE A 68 -5.45 5.61 -41.72
C PHE A 68 -4.09 5.56 -41.03
N VAL A 69 -2.99 5.63 -41.79
CA VAL A 69 -1.63 5.66 -41.22
C VAL A 69 -1.45 6.90 -40.33
N ALA A 70 -1.93 8.07 -40.78
CA ALA A 70 -1.90 9.28 -39.97
C ALA A 70 -2.71 9.14 -38.67
N LEU A 71 -3.88 8.51 -38.74
CA LEU A 71 -4.75 8.29 -37.58
C LEU A 71 -4.13 7.28 -36.59
N LEU A 72 -3.51 6.20 -37.07
CA LEU A 72 -2.76 5.25 -36.24
C LEU A 72 -1.57 5.92 -35.55
N ALA A 73 -0.82 6.76 -36.26
CA ALA A 73 0.29 7.52 -35.68
C ALA A 73 -0.21 8.48 -34.58
N ALA A 74 -1.32 9.18 -34.82
CA ALA A 74 -1.95 10.04 -33.83
C ALA A 74 -2.40 9.25 -32.58
N MET A 75 -3.03 8.09 -32.77
CA MET A 75 -3.45 7.21 -31.67
C MET A 75 -2.28 6.65 -30.87
N ALA A 76 -1.21 6.22 -31.54
CA ALA A 76 0.00 5.73 -30.88
C ALA A 76 0.63 6.85 -30.04
N THR A 77 0.69 8.07 -30.58
CA THR A 77 1.21 9.25 -29.89
C THR A 77 0.35 9.61 -28.67
N LEU A 78 -0.97 9.62 -28.83
CA LEU A 78 -1.90 9.90 -27.73
C LEU A 78 -1.87 8.81 -26.65
N THR A 79 -1.78 7.54 -27.03
CA THR A 79 -1.63 6.41 -26.09
C THR A 79 -0.34 6.57 -25.29
N THR A 80 0.77 6.90 -25.95
CA THR A 80 2.07 7.13 -25.30
C THR A 80 2.00 8.31 -24.33
N LEU A 81 1.33 9.41 -24.73
CA LEU A 81 1.14 10.58 -23.87
C LEU A 81 0.34 10.23 -22.60
N ILE A 82 -0.80 9.53 -22.74
CA ILE A 82 -1.64 9.15 -21.59
C ILE A 82 -0.89 8.17 -20.69
N TYR A 83 -0.17 7.19 -21.26
CA TYR A 83 0.65 6.27 -20.50
C TYR A 83 1.75 6.99 -19.71
N ASN A 84 2.48 7.92 -20.33
CA ASN A 84 3.52 8.70 -19.68
C ASN A 84 2.94 9.55 -18.54
N LEU A 85 1.78 10.19 -18.76
CA LEU A 85 1.11 10.96 -17.71
C LEU A 85 0.71 10.06 -16.53
N ARG A 86 0.11 8.88 -16.80
CA ARG A 86 -0.23 7.88 -15.79
C ARG A 86 1.01 7.45 -14.99
N ARG A 87 2.11 7.17 -15.69
CA ARG A 87 3.38 6.77 -15.08
C ARG A 87 3.93 7.87 -14.19
N HIS A 88 3.99 9.12 -14.67
CA HIS A 88 4.49 10.26 -13.90
C HIS A 88 3.70 10.50 -12.62
N MET A 89 2.36 10.58 -12.68
CA MET A 89 1.58 10.77 -11.46
C MET A 89 1.74 9.62 -10.48
N SER A 90 1.83 8.38 -10.99
CA SER A 90 2.09 7.23 -10.13
C SER A 90 3.46 7.28 -9.46
N GLU A 91 4.46 7.83 -10.16
CA GLU A 91 5.82 8.02 -9.63
C GLU A 91 5.84 9.12 -8.57
N ASP A 92 5.12 10.22 -8.78
CA ASP A 92 5.00 11.31 -7.81
C ASP A 92 4.35 10.83 -6.51
N TYR A 93 3.24 10.09 -6.60
CA TYR A 93 2.62 9.48 -5.42
C TYR A 93 3.55 8.52 -4.69
N PHE A 94 4.33 7.72 -5.42
CA PHE A 94 5.31 6.83 -4.83
C PHE A 94 6.41 7.58 -4.08
N LYS A 95 7.03 8.58 -4.74
CA LYS A 95 8.11 9.40 -4.17
C LYS A 95 7.65 10.13 -2.92
N ASP A 96 6.48 10.78 -2.97
CA ASP A 96 5.93 11.50 -1.83
C ASP A 96 5.61 10.54 -0.69
N ALA A 97 4.94 9.41 -0.97
CA ALA A 97 4.60 8.43 0.06
C ALA A 97 5.84 7.90 0.79
N LYS A 98 6.89 7.56 0.03
CA LYS A 98 8.19 7.14 0.59
C LYS A 98 8.81 8.23 1.45
N GLU A 99 8.83 9.48 0.97
CA GLU A 99 9.39 10.62 1.69
C GLU A 99 8.64 10.88 3.00
N TYR A 100 7.31 10.72 3.02
CA TYR A 100 6.53 10.86 4.24
C TYR A 100 6.82 9.76 5.27
N LEU A 101 7.07 8.52 4.86
CA LEU A 101 7.53 7.46 5.78
C LEU A 101 8.89 7.78 6.37
N LYS A 102 9.82 8.26 5.53
CA LYS A 102 11.15 8.70 5.98
C LYS A 102 11.06 9.82 7.01
N ARG A 103 10.30 10.88 6.72
CA ARG A 103 10.10 12.00 7.65
C ARG A 103 9.40 11.57 8.94
N ALA A 104 8.47 10.62 8.85
CA ALA A 104 7.83 10.06 10.04
C ALA A 104 8.88 9.42 10.95
N PHE A 105 9.79 8.60 10.38
CA PHE A 105 10.86 7.97 11.13
C PHE A 105 11.86 8.99 11.69
N GLU A 106 12.35 9.93 10.87
CA GLU A 106 13.29 10.98 11.31
C GLU A 106 12.71 11.85 12.44
N THR A 107 11.39 12.10 12.41
CA THR A 107 10.70 12.81 13.50
C THR A 107 10.70 12.00 14.78
N PHE A 108 10.57 10.67 14.66
CA PHE A 108 10.39 9.73 15.75
C PHE A 108 11.70 9.14 16.29
N GLU A 109 12.81 9.34 15.57
CA GLU A 109 14.10 8.80 15.94
C GLU A 109 14.57 9.35 17.31
N PRO A 110 15.19 8.51 18.15
CA PRO A 110 15.75 8.96 19.42
C PRO A 110 16.73 10.12 19.23
N LYS A 111 16.65 11.12 20.12
CA LYS A 111 17.53 12.29 20.09
C LYS A 111 18.54 12.20 21.23
N ASN A 112 19.69 12.85 21.06
CA ASN A 112 20.70 13.02 22.11
C ASN A 112 21.24 11.72 22.73
N GLY A 113 21.40 10.65 21.92
CA GLY A 113 21.95 9.38 22.37
C GLY A 113 21.01 8.51 23.21
N GLN A 114 19.72 8.85 23.26
CA GLN A 114 18.70 8.00 23.88
C GLN A 114 18.43 6.75 23.05
N GLU A 115 17.98 5.68 23.69
CA GLU A 115 17.57 4.45 23.00
C GLU A 115 16.08 4.45 22.60
N ALA A 116 15.27 5.25 23.30
CA ALA A 116 13.83 5.35 23.07
C ALA A 116 13.45 6.62 22.28
N PRO A 117 12.36 6.59 21.49
CA PRO A 117 11.78 7.78 20.88
C PRO A 117 11.48 8.87 21.92
N PRO A 118 11.41 10.14 21.52
CA PRO A 118 10.93 11.21 22.39
C PRO A 118 9.55 10.89 22.98
N ASN A 119 9.43 11.04 24.29
CA ASN A 119 8.19 10.78 25.05
C ASN A 119 7.25 12.00 25.07
N ASP A 120 7.24 12.75 23.96
CA ASP A 120 6.44 13.96 23.79
C ASP A 120 5.28 13.75 22.81
N ARG A 121 4.12 14.31 23.15
CA ARG A 121 2.88 14.13 22.39
C ARG A 121 2.98 14.62 20.94
N MET A 122 3.69 15.73 20.71
CA MET A 122 3.73 16.36 19.39
C MET A 122 4.52 15.51 18.38
N THR A 123 5.65 14.95 18.80
CA THR A 123 6.46 14.02 18.00
C THR A 123 5.66 12.79 17.62
N TRP A 124 4.97 12.16 18.58
CA TRP A 124 4.12 11.00 18.31
C TRP A 124 2.97 11.33 17.36
N LEU A 125 2.25 12.43 17.57
CA LEU A 125 1.19 12.89 16.67
C LEU A 125 1.71 13.19 15.27
N THR A 126 2.87 13.84 15.17
CA THR A 126 3.46 14.22 13.89
C THR A 126 3.88 12.97 13.11
N ALA A 127 4.60 12.04 13.74
CA ALA A 127 4.96 10.77 13.12
C ALA A 127 3.73 9.98 12.66
N ALA A 128 2.71 9.85 13.51
CA ALA A 128 1.45 9.18 13.17
C ALA A 128 0.73 9.82 11.97
N ARG A 129 0.68 11.16 11.91
CA ARG A 129 0.09 11.89 10.78
C ARG A 129 0.86 11.67 9.49
N LEU A 130 2.20 11.69 9.55
CA LEU A 130 3.06 11.47 8.38
C LEU A 130 2.89 10.03 7.84
N ILE A 131 2.81 9.02 8.71
CA ILE A 131 2.45 7.64 8.33
C ILE A 131 1.09 7.61 7.63
N GLY A 132 0.06 8.23 8.23
CA GLY A 132 -1.28 8.28 7.63
C GLY A 132 -1.32 8.99 6.26
N ILE A 133 -0.48 10.01 6.06
CA ILE A 133 -0.31 10.67 4.75
C ILE A 133 0.34 9.72 3.77
N ALA A 134 1.42 9.04 4.16
CA ALA A 134 2.11 8.07 3.32
C ALA A 134 1.18 6.93 2.87
N GLU A 135 0.37 6.36 3.77
CA GLU A 135 -0.60 5.32 3.41
C GLU A 135 -1.65 5.85 2.42
N ARG A 136 -2.15 7.07 2.64
CA ARG A 136 -3.12 7.69 1.73
C ARG A 136 -2.55 7.93 0.33
N LEU A 137 -1.28 8.34 0.23
CA LEU A 137 -0.60 8.52 -1.05
C LEU A 137 -0.25 7.19 -1.70
N GLY A 138 0.23 6.22 -0.92
CA GLY A 138 0.49 4.85 -1.37
C GLY A 138 -0.74 4.18 -1.98
N ASN A 139 -1.94 4.50 -1.48
CA ASN A 139 -3.21 4.02 -2.04
C ASN A 139 -3.62 4.69 -3.36
N LYS A 140 -2.93 5.75 -3.78
CA LYS A 140 -3.17 6.45 -5.07
C LYS A 140 -2.17 6.07 -6.16
N ILE A 141 -1.15 5.28 -5.84
CA ILE A 141 -0.18 4.76 -6.81
C ILE A 141 -0.92 3.89 -7.85
N ILE A 142 -0.73 4.19 -9.14
CA ILE A 142 -1.53 3.64 -10.24
C ILE A 142 -0.81 2.50 -10.97
N MET A 143 0.52 2.53 -11.00
CA MET A 143 1.35 1.51 -11.65
C MET A 143 1.68 0.42 -10.64
N ASP A 144 1.43 -0.85 -11.00
CA ASP A 144 1.68 -1.99 -10.12
C ASP A 144 3.14 -2.08 -9.70
N SER A 145 4.09 -1.83 -10.63
CA SER A 145 5.52 -1.82 -10.30
C SER A 145 5.91 -0.75 -9.26
N HIS A 146 5.30 0.43 -9.32
CA HIS A 146 5.51 1.47 -8.29
C HIS A 146 4.81 1.09 -6.98
N LYS A 147 3.69 0.37 -7.05
CA LYS A 147 2.93 -0.08 -5.88
C LYS A 147 3.70 -1.16 -5.12
N GLU A 148 4.25 -2.15 -5.82
CA GLU A 148 5.15 -3.16 -5.25
C GLU A 148 6.37 -2.49 -4.60
N SER A 149 7.03 -1.58 -5.31
CA SER A 149 8.16 -0.81 -4.76
C SER A 149 7.79 -0.03 -3.49
N PHE A 150 6.59 0.53 -3.43
CA PHE A 150 6.09 1.20 -2.23
C PHE A 150 5.85 0.23 -1.07
N LEU A 151 5.35 -0.97 -1.33
CA LEU A 151 5.13 -1.98 -0.28
C LEU A 151 6.46 -2.40 0.35
N GLU A 152 7.50 -2.62 -0.46
CA GLU A 152 8.84 -2.92 0.05
C GLU A 152 9.42 -1.78 0.88
N GLU A 153 9.27 -0.53 0.43
CA GLU A 153 9.65 0.65 1.22
C GLU A 153 8.87 0.73 2.53
N LYS A 154 7.56 0.45 2.49
CA LYS A 154 6.72 0.41 3.68
C LYS A 154 7.23 -0.62 4.68
N GLU A 155 7.60 -1.81 4.24
CA GLU A 155 8.16 -2.85 5.13
C GLU A 155 9.53 -2.48 5.69
N TYR A 156 10.39 -1.87 4.87
CA TYR A 156 11.66 -1.35 5.34
C TYR A 156 11.46 -0.36 6.50
N TRP A 157 10.56 0.61 6.33
CA TRP A 157 10.26 1.59 7.39
C TRP A 157 9.55 0.94 8.57
N ARG A 158 8.64 -0.01 8.34
CA ARG A 158 8.01 -0.79 9.41
C ARG A 158 9.04 -1.47 10.30
N SER A 159 10.01 -2.16 9.70
CA SER A 159 11.12 -2.80 10.42
C SER A 159 11.94 -1.79 11.23
N LYS A 160 12.23 -0.61 10.65
CA LYS A 160 12.91 0.48 11.37
C LYS A 160 12.12 0.95 12.59
N PHE A 161 10.82 1.18 12.46
CA PHE A 161 9.96 1.56 13.59
C PHE A 161 9.87 0.45 14.66
N ARG A 162 9.75 -0.84 14.25
CA ARG A 162 9.77 -1.98 15.18
C ARG A 162 11.04 -2.03 16.04
N ASN A 163 12.18 -1.63 15.47
CA ASN A 163 13.43 -1.61 16.21
C ASN A 163 13.45 -0.55 17.32
N LEU A 164 12.70 0.54 17.15
CA LEU A 164 12.60 1.63 18.14
C LEU A 164 11.52 1.38 19.19
N ILE A 165 10.37 0.84 18.79
CA ILE A 165 9.22 0.69 19.68
C ILE A 165 9.40 -0.57 20.52
N LYS A 166 9.49 -0.38 21.83
CA LYS A 166 9.59 -1.45 22.84
C LYS A 166 8.34 -1.47 23.69
N ASP A 167 8.25 -2.47 24.56
CA ASP A 167 7.26 -2.49 25.63
C ASP A 167 7.65 -1.46 26.71
N PHE A 168 7.33 -0.20 26.46
CA PHE A 168 7.62 0.90 27.38
C PHE A 168 6.69 0.87 28.60
N ALA A 169 7.20 1.21 29.77
CA ALA A 169 6.39 1.36 30.97
C ALA A 169 5.29 2.43 30.78
N TRP A 170 4.16 2.32 31.47
CA TRP A 170 3.05 3.28 31.36
C TRP A 170 3.50 4.74 31.62
N SER A 171 4.51 4.93 32.48
CA SER A 171 5.11 6.23 32.80
C SER A 171 5.79 6.90 31.60
N TYR A 172 6.14 6.14 30.57
CA TYR A 172 6.63 6.69 29.31
C TYR A 172 5.54 7.49 28.59
N TYR A 173 4.29 7.00 28.61
CA TYR A 173 3.19 7.60 27.86
C TYR A 173 2.48 8.74 28.61
N CYS A 174 2.51 8.71 29.94
CA CYS A 174 1.87 9.72 30.79
C CYS A 174 2.45 9.72 32.20
N ASP A 175 2.21 10.77 32.98
CA ASP A 175 2.72 10.90 34.35
C ASP A 175 1.84 10.18 35.39
N GLY A 176 0.69 9.62 34.97
CA GLY A 176 -0.29 8.94 35.81
C GLY A 176 -1.45 8.44 34.96
N VAL A 177 -2.01 7.26 35.26
CA VAL A 177 -3.12 6.67 34.49
C VAL A 177 -4.34 7.59 34.53
N GLU A 178 -4.61 8.16 35.70
CA GLU A 178 -5.64 9.17 35.95
C GLU A 178 -5.41 10.47 35.17
N LYS A 179 -4.16 10.77 34.79
CA LYS A 179 -3.80 11.98 34.05
C LYS A 179 -3.83 11.79 32.53
N PHE A 180 -4.01 10.56 32.04
CA PHE A 180 -4.04 10.30 30.59
C PHE A 180 -5.17 11.06 29.88
N ASN A 181 -6.32 11.21 30.54
CA ASN A 181 -7.50 11.90 30.01
C ASN A 181 -7.76 13.28 30.64
N SER A 182 -7.08 13.62 31.74
CA SER A 182 -7.29 14.84 32.51
C SER A 182 -5.97 15.32 33.13
N TRP A 183 -5.09 15.85 32.28
CA TRP A 183 -3.80 16.42 32.68
C TRP A 183 -3.93 17.92 33.02
N ASN A 184 -3.05 18.43 33.89
CA ASN A 184 -2.99 19.85 34.24
C ASN A 184 -1.80 20.54 33.59
N ILE A 185 -1.81 21.88 33.51
CA ILE A 185 -0.72 22.67 32.88
C ILE A 185 0.68 22.43 33.46
N PHE A 186 0.78 21.90 34.68
CA PHE A 186 2.05 21.57 35.34
C PHE A 186 2.54 20.14 35.06
N ASP A 187 1.69 19.30 34.49
CA ASP A 187 2.02 17.94 34.10
C ASP A 187 2.54 17.90 32.65
N ARG A 188 3.31 16.87 32.30
CA ARG A 188 3.62 16.61 30.91
C ARG A 188 2.35 16.17 30.18
N GLU A 189 2.12 16.73 28.99
CA GLU A 189 0.99 16.33 28.17
C GLU A 189 1.11 14.84 27.79
N PRO A 190 0.09 14.00 28.06
CA PRO A 190 0.14 12.59 27.74
C PRO A 190 0.23 12.38 26.24
N ILE A 191 0.90 11.30 25.82
CA ILE A 191 0.95 10.90 24.41
C ILE A 191 -0.47 10.64 23.92
N ALA A 192 -0.79 11.10 22.71
CA ALA A 192 -2.14 11.00 22.18
C ALA A 192 -2.49 9.54 21.87
N GLU A 193 -3.62 9.05 22.38
CA GLU A 193 -4.11 7.68 22.15
C GLU A 193 -4.16 7.33 20.65
N SER A 194 -4.64 8.24 19.81
CA SER A 194 -4.68 8.04 18.35
C SER A 194 -3.31 7.84 17.73
N SER A 195 -2.28 8.50 18.25
CA SER A 195 -0.90 8.33 17.78
C SER A 195 -0.30 7.01 18.23
N ILE A 196 -0.58 6.58 19.47
CA ILE A 196 -0.21 5.26 19.98
C ILE A 196 -0.81 4.20 19.07
N TYR A 197 -2.12 4.25 18.86
CA TYR A 197 -2.81 3.29 17.98
C TYR A 197 -2.23 3.29 16.56
N ALA A 198 -2.07 4.45 15.93
CA ALA A 198 -1.60 4.54 14.55
C ALA A 198 -0.19 3.96 14.37
N ILE A 199 0.72 4.27 15.29
CA ILE A 199 2.10 3.81 15.22
C ILE A 199 2.20 2.32 15.55
N HIS A 200 1.50 1.84 16.58
CA HIS A 200 1.48 0.41 16.92
C HIS A 200 0.85 -0.44 15.80
N LYS A 201 -0.24 0.04 15.21
CA LYS A 201 -0.85 -0.59 14.03
C LYS A 201 0.10 -0.60 12.82
N PHE A 202 0.84 0.49 12.61
CA PHE A 202 1.79 0.56 11.51
C PHE A 202 2.90 -0.48 11.65
N ILE A 203 3.39 -0.73 12.88
CA ILE A 203 4.43 -1.73 13.14
C ILE A 203 3.92 -3.16 13.18
N GLU A 204 2.63 -3.40 13.33
CA GLU A 204 2.05 -4.74 13.33
C GLU A 204 2.38 -5.52 12.04
N TRP A 205 2.45 -6.85 12.12
CA TRP A 205 2.71 -7.65 10.92
C TRP A 205 1.50 -7.58 10.01
N ASN A 206 1.76 -7.28 8.74
CA ASN A 206 0.70 -7.30 7.75
C ASN A 206 0.53 -8.74 7.26
N GLU A 207 -0.57 -9.38 7.63
CA GLU A 207 -0.91 -10.73 7.15
C GLU A 207 -1.06 -10.79 5.62
N ASP A 208 -1.41 -9.66 5.00
CA ASP A 208 -1.53 -9.56 3.54
C ASP A 208 -0.16 -9.33 2.84
N TYR A 209 0.93 -9.15 3.57
CA TYR A 209 2.26 -8.99 2.98
C TYR A 209 2.80 -10.34 2.50
N THR A 210 3.18 -10.39 1.22
CA THR A 210 3.82 -11.56 0.63
C THR A 210 5.31 -11.49 0.89
N ASP A 211 5.82 -12.39 1.75
CA ASP A 211 7.26 -12.47 2.02
C ASP A 211 8.00 -12.87 0.72
N PRO A 212 9.01 -12.11 0.26
CA PRO A 212 9.81 -12.46 -0.90
C PRO A 212 10.69 -13.69 -0.66
N LEU A 213 10.89 -14.09 0.61
CA LEU A 213 11.64 -15.30 0.94
C LEU A 213 10.78 -16.54 0.70
N PRO A 214 11.27 -17.52 -0.08
CA PRO A 214 10.58 -18.77 -0.26
C PRO A 214 10.55 -19.57 1.04
N ASP A 215 9.45 -20.32 1.25
CA ASP A 215 9.39 -21.32 2.30
C ASP A 215 10.24 -22.54 1.91
N ILE A 216 11.49 -22.55 2.39
CA ILE A 216 12.47 -23.59 2.08
C ILE A 216 12.58 -24.58 3.24
N THR A 217 12.58 -25.86 2.90
CA THR A 217 13.08 -26.94 3.78
C THR A 217 14.36 -27.50 3.20
N PHE A 218 15.45 -27.46 3.97
CA PHE A 218 16.76 -27.93 3.51
C PHE A 218 16.76 -29.44 3.28
N SER A 219 17.27 -29.88 2.14
CA SER A 219 17.53 -31.29 1.88
C SER A 219 18.73 -31.82 2.68
N ASN A 220 18.84 -33.15 2.82
CA ASN A 220 19.99 -33.76 3.50
C ASN A 220 21.33 -33.44 2.81
N ASP A 221 21.33 -33.30 1.48
CA ASP A 221 22.52 -32.98 0.71
C ASP A 221 22.96 -31.52 0.91
N GLU A 222 22.00 -30.59 0.95
CA GLU A 222 22.28 -29.19 1.30
C GLU A 222 22.81 -29.06 2.73
N LEU A 223 22.24 -29.81 3.69
CA LEU A 223 22.74 -29.84 5.07
C LEU A 223 24.16 -30.40 5.16
N LYS A 224 24.49 -31.42 4.36
CA LYS A 224 25.84 -31.99 4.28
C LYS A 224 26.84 -30.97 3.72
N ASN A 225 26.44 -30.22 2.69
CA ASN A 225 27.24 -29.12 2.13
C ASN A 225 27.44 -27.98 3.13
N LEU A 226 26.39 -27.62 3.87
CA LEU A 226 26.43 -26.62 4.95
C LEU A 226 27.36 -27.06 6.08
N ARG A 227 27.37 -28.34 6.46
CA ARG A 227 28.19 -28.85 7.58
C ARG A 227 29.67 -28.54 7.41
N ARG A 228 30.16 -28.51 6.16
CA ARG A 228 31.57 -28.21 5.85
C ARG A 228 31.96 -26.77 6.17
N LYS A 229 31.03 -25.81 6.00
CA LYS A 229 31.28 -24.37 6.20
C LYS A 229 30.74 -23.87 7.54
N PHE A 230 29.60 -24.40 7.98
CA PHE A 230 28.83 -23.97 9.14
C PHE A 230 28.29 -25.21 9.90
N PRO A 231 29.16 -25.92 10.65
CA PRO A 231 28.80 -27.20 11.27
C PRO A 231 27.66 -27.05 12.30
N SER A 232 27.68 -26.02 13.13
CA SER A 232 26.63 -25.77 14.14
C SER A 232 25.28 -25.45 13.51
N LEU A 233 25.26 -24.65 12.42
CA LEU A 233 24.03 -24.32 11.70
C LEU A 233 23.43 -25.57 11.03
N SER A 234 24.27 -26.41 10.41
CA SER A 234 23.83 -27.68 9.82
C SER A 234 23.22 -28.61 10.87
N GLN A 235 23.82 -28.70 12.06
CA GLN A 235 23.26 -29.49 13.16
C GLN A 235 21.88 -28.97 13.58
N LEU A 236 21.74 -27.66 13.80
CA LEU A 236 20.46 -27.03 14.14
C LEU A 236 19.38 -27.32 13.09
N LEU A 237 19.66 -27.02 11.82
CA LEU A 237 18.71 -27.21 10.73
C LEU A 237 18.34 -28.71 10.54
N SER A 238 19.28 -29.63 10.79
CA SER A 238 19.00 -31.06 10.78
C SER A 238 18.05 -31.50 11.89
N GLN A 239 18.14 -30.89 13.08
CA GLN A 239 17.22 -31.16 14.19
C GLN A 239 15.84 -30.57 13.90
N VAL A 240 15.78 -29.33 13.39
CA VAL A 240 14.51 -28.70 12.99
C VAL A 240 13.80 -29.53 11.93
N ASN A 241 14.52 -30.02 10.91
CA ASN A 241 13.94 -30.89 9.89
C ASN A 241 13.40 -32.22 10.43
N ARG A 242 14.00 -32.77 11.49
CA ARG A 242 13.49 -33.98 12.14
C ARG A 242 12.18 -33.70 12.89
N ASN A 243 12.08 -32.55 13.54
CA ASN A 243 10.90 -32.16 14.33
C ASN A 243 9.70 -31.75 13.46
N ARG A 244 9.91 -31.43 12.18
CA ARG A 244 8.84 -31.11 11.20
C ARG A 244 8.18 -32.34 10.57
N LYS A 245 8.77 -33.53 10.72
CA LYS A 245 8.23 -34.80 10.21
C LYS A 245 7.41 -35.51 11.28
#